data_AF-A0A7Y4C303-F1
#
_entry.id   AF-A0A7Y4C303-F1
#
_cell.length_a   1.000
_cell.length_b   1.000
_cell.length_c   1.000
_cell.angle_alpha   90.00
_cell.angle_beta   90.00
_cell.angle_gamma   90.00
#
_symmetry.space_group_name_H-M   'P 1'
#
loop_
_entity.id
_entity.type
_entity.pdbx_description
1 polymer ?
#
loop_
_entity_poly.entity_id
_entity_poly.type
_entity_poly.pdbx_seq_one_letter_code
_entity_poly.pdbx_strand_id
1 'polypeptide(L)' 'MKTVLESELVCPTCGHKSREVMPTNSCLYFYECKGCGELLKPNTGDCCVFCSYGSVPCPPIQEQGKCCN' A
#
# COMPACT_ATOMS: atom_id res chain seq x y z
N MET A 1 -16.21 3.87 -12.47
CA MET A 1 -15.39 4.34 -11.33
C MET A 1 -13.93 4.15 -11.72
N LYS A 2 -13.06 5.14 -11.47
CA LYS A 2 -11.65 5.09 -11.88
C LYS A 2 -10.82 4.61 -10.69
N THR A 3 -10.41 3.35 -10.71
CA THR A 3 -9.51 2.78 -9.70
C THR A 3 -8.15 3.45 -9.85
N VAL A 4 -7.68 4.12 -8.80
CA VAL A 4 -6.38 4.77 -8.78
C VAL A 4 -5.36 3.73 -8.38
N LEU A 5 -4.47 3.38 -9.31
CA LEU A 5 -3.43 2.37 -9.09
C LEU A 5 -2.15 3.00 -8.55
N GLU A 6 -1.95 4.30 -8.70
CA GLU A 6 -0.76 4.97 -8.15
C GLU A 6 -1.00 5.35 -6.69
N SER A 7 -0.11 4.89 -5.80
CA SER A 7 -0.13 5.25 -4.38
C SER A 7 1.28 5.61 -3.93
N GLU A 8 1.39 6.68 -3.16
CA GLU A 8 2.67 7.13 -2.60
C GLU A 8 2.82 6.48 -1.23
N LEU A 9 3.70 5.48 -1.14
CA LEU A 9 4.07 4.82 0.12
C LEU A 9 5.08 5.68 0.87
N VAL A 10 4.75 6.01 2.11
CA VAL A 10 5.63 6.74 3.02
C VAL A 10 6.17 5.78 4.07
N CYS A 11 7.49 5.60 4.10
CA CYS A 11 8.12 4.77 5.12
C CYS A 11 8.04 5.45 6.49
N PRO A 12 7.44 4.82 7.51
CA PRO A 12 7.37 5.38 8.86
C PRO A 12 8.74 5.41 9.56
N THR A 13 9.69 4.57 9.12
CA THR A 13 11.02 4.43 9.74
C THR A 13 11.98 5.53 9.31
N CYS A 14 11.99 5.90 8.03
CA CYS A 14 12.95 6.88 7.47
C CYS A 14 12.29 8.10 6.80
N GLY A 15 10.97 8.11 6.65
CA GLY A 15 10.24 9.17 5.95
C GLY A 15 10.36 9.15 4.43
N HIS A 16 11.03 8.15 3.84
CA HIS A 16 11.16 8.02 2.40
C HIS A 16 9.80 7.82 1.74
N LYS A 17 9.56 8.54 0.65
CA LYS A 17 8.34 8.43 -0.14
C LYS A 17 8.64 7.78 -1.47
N SER A 18 7.95 6.70 -1.78
CA SER A 18 8.04 6.03 -3.08
C SER A 18 6.67 5.94 -3.71
N ARG A 19 6.57 6.37 -4.96
CA ARG A 19 5.37 6.18 -5.77
C ARG A 19 5.43 4.80 -6.38
N GLU A 20 4.50 3.95 -5.97
CA GLU A 20 4.36 2.61 -6.50
C GLU A 20 3.01 2.46 -7.20
N VAL A 21 2.99 1.65 -8.25
CA VAL A 21 1.76 1.26 -8.91
C VAL A 21 1.25 -0.01 -8.23
N MET A 22 0.12 0.11 -7.53
CA MET A 22 -0.61 -0.98 -6.92
C MET A 22 -1.02 -2.00 -8.00
N PRO A 23 -0.64 -3.27 -7.86
CA PRO A 23 -1.13 -4.31 -8.74
C PRO A 23 -2.64 -4.48 -8.54
N THR A 24 -3.38 -4.58 -9.64
CA THR A 24 -4.83 -4.80 -9.62
C THR A 24 -5.23 -6.19 -9.14
N ASN A 25 -4.32 -7.16 -9.26
CA ASN A 25 -4.60 -8.59 -9.00
C ASN A 25 -3.96 -9.12 -7.71
N SER A 26 -3.34 -8.28 -6.88
CA SER A 26 -2.72 -8.76 -5.63
C SER A 26 -2.61 -7.67 -4.55
N CYS A 27 -2.69 -8.08 -3.29
CA CYS A 27 -2.41 -7.23 -2.14
C CYS A 27 -0.91 -7.29 -1.80
N LEU A 28 -0.25 -6.12 -1.75
CA LEU A 28 1.16 -6.00 -1.37
C LEU A 28 1.27 -6.01 0.17
N TYR A 29 1.49 -7.19 0.73
CA TYR A 29 1.60 -7.36 2.19
C TYR A 29 2.99 -6.97 2.72
N PHE A 30 4.04 -7.21 1.94
CA PHE A 30 5.40 -6.84 2.31
C PHE A 30 5.93 -5.82 1.31
N TYR A 31 6.44 -4.70 1.81
CA TYR A 31 7.09 -3.70 0.97
C TYR A 31 8.47 -3.38 1.53
N GLU A 32 9.48 -3.61 0.72
CA GLU A 32 10.84 -3.21 1.05
C GLU A 32 11.02 -1.73 0.73
N CYS A 33 11.34 -0.93 1.74
CA CYS A 33 11.58 0.49 1.55
C CYS A 33 12.82 0.73 0.69
N LYS A 34 12.66 1.36 -0.47
CA LYS A 34 13.79 1.74 -1.35
C LYS A 34 14.79 2.73 -0.73
N GLY A 35 14.42 3.40 0.36
CA GLY A 35 15.28 4.36 1.06
C GLY A 35 16.19 3.73 2.12
N CYS A 36 15.67 2.80 2.93
CA CYS A 36 16.41 2.20 4.05
C CYS A 36 16.52 0.67 3.99
N GLY A 37 15.84 0.00 3.06
CA GLY A 37 15.78 -1.47 2.98
C GLY A 37 14.87 -2.12 4.02
N GLU A 38 14.17 -1.34 4.86
CA GLU A 38 13.29 -1.88 5.89
C GLU A 38 12.09 -2.58 5.26
N LEU A 39 11.75 -3.77 5.76
CA LEU A 39 10.64 -4.57 5.26
C LEU A 39 9.34 -4.19 5.98
N LEU A 40 8.59 -3.27 5.39
CA LEU A 40 7.32 -2.77 5.92
C LEU A 40 6.23 -3.83 5.82
N LYS A 41 5.43 -3.91 6.88
CA LYS A 41 4.24 -4.77 7.00
C LYS A 41 3.03 -3.92 7.34
N PRO A 42 1.82 -4.27 6.86
CA PRO A 42 0.61 -3.54 7.22
C PRO A 42 0.39 -3.54 8.73
N ASN A 43 -0.26 -2.49 9.21
CA ASN A 43 -0.71 -2.38 10.58
C ASN A 43 -1.83 -3.39 10.85
N THR A 44 -2.00 -3.73 12.13
CA THR A 44 -3.08 -4.62 12.56
C THR A 44 -4.43 -4.01 12.22
N GLY A 45 -5.20 -4.67 11.34
CA GLY A 45 -6.49 -4.18 10.83
C GLY A 45 -6.47 -3.75 9.36
N ASP A 46 -5.29 -3.57 8.77
CA ASP A 46 -5.12 -3.24 7.36
C ASP A 46 -4.76 -4.47 6.52
N CYS A 47 -5.24 -4.53 5.29
CA CYS A 47 -4.96 -5.67 4.40
C CYS A 47 -3.64 -5.59 3.61
N CYS A 48 -3.03 -4.42 3.47
CA CYS A 48 -1.78 -4.27 2.72
C CYS A 48 -1.03 -2.99 3.11
N VAL A 49 0.24 -2.89 2.71
CA VAL A 49 1.08 -1.73 3.04
C VAL A 49 0.53 -0.40 2.51
N PHE A 50 -0.26 -0.43 1.44
CA PHE A 50 -0.90 0.77 0.88
C PHE A 50 -2.04 1.28 1.75
N CYS A 51 -2.78 0.40 2.43
CA CYS A 51 -3.82 0.84 3.37
C CYS A 51 -3.20 1.46 4.62
N SER A 52 -2.04 0.96 5.05
CA SER A 52 -1.36 1.45 6.26
C SER A 52 -0.50 2.69 6.02
N TYR A 53 0.23 2.73 4.90
CA TYR A 53 1.28 3.73 4.65
C TYR A 53 1.13 4.44 3.29
N GLY A 54 0.15 4.05 2.48
CA GLY A 54 -0.10 4.63 1.17
C GLY A 54 -0.99 5.87 1.27
N SER A 55 -0.85 6.77 0.30
CA SER A 55 -1.76 7.91 0.14
C SER A 55 -3.15 7.50 -0.36
N VAL A 56 -3.22 6.39 -1.10
CA VAL A 56 -4.44 5.84 -1.68
C VAL A 56 -4.60 4.39 -1.22
N PRO A 57 -5.80 3.98 -0.75
CA PRO A 57 -6.06 2.61 -0.30
C PRO A 57 -6.03 1.61 -1.46
N CYS A 58 -5.94 0.31 -1.15
CA CYS A 58 -5.81 -0.72 -2.17
C CYS A 58 -7.01 -0.80 -3.15
N PRO A 59 -6.79 -1.29 -4.38
CA PRO A 59 -7.83 -1.37 -5.41
C PRO A 59 -9.13 -2.05 -4.93
N PRO A 60 -9.10 -3.17 -4.18
CA PRO A 60 -10.33 -3.82 -3.69
C PRO A 60 -11.17 -2.95 -2.75
N ILE A 61 -10.53 -2.09 -1.93
CA ILE A 61 -11.26 -1.13 -1.08
C ILE A 61 -11.89 -0.04 -1.94
N GLN A 62 -11.19 0.44 -2.98
CA GLN A 62 -11.73 1.47 -3.88
C GLN A 62 -12.91 0.95 -4.71
N GLU A 63 -12.85 -0.31 -5.15
CA GLU A 63 -13.86 -0.90 -6.04
C GLU A 63 -15.05 -1.52 -5.28
N GLN A 64 -14.78 -2.23 -4.18
CA GLN A 64 -15.76 -3.05 -3.48
C GLN A 64 -15.98 -2.64 -2.02
N GLY A 65 -15.21 -1.67 -1.51
CA GLY A 65 -15.30 -1.22 -0.12
C GLY A 65 -14.86 -2.26 0.91
N LYS A 66 -14.16 -3.33 0.47
CA LYS A 66 -13.72 -4.43 1.33
C LYS A 66 -12.25 -4.75 1.08
N CYS A 67 -11.53 -5.13 2.13
CA CYS A 67 -10.16 -5.61 2.04
C CYS A 67 -10.08 -6.96 1.30
N CYS A 68 -8.95 -7.22 0.62
CA CYS A 68 -8.62 -8.52 0.03
C CYS A 68 -8.90 -9.64 1.05
N ASN A 69 -9.74 -10.60 0.70
CA ASN A 69 -9.95 -11.84 1.46
C ASN A 69 -9.33 -12.99 0.67
#